data_AF-A0A7X5C430-F1
#
_entry.id   AF-A0A7X5C430-F1
#
_cell.length_a   1.000
_cell.length_b   1.000
_cell.length_c   1.000
_cell.angle_alpha   90.00
_cell.angle_beta   90.00
_cell.angle_gamma   90.00
#
_symmetry.space_group_name_H-M   'P 1'
#
loop_
_entity.id
_entity.type
_entity.pdbx_description
1 polymer ?
#
loop_
_entity_poly.entity_id
_entity_poly.type
_entity_poly.pdbx_seq_one_letter_code
_entity_poly.pdbx_strand_id
1 'polypeptide(L)'
;MSDIIRVGYISAVNYKDGTAQVAYKDRDDSTSPYMPVWSNEYNMPEIDTLVYVIHLQNGGTRGMILVPPYTDQNRPAEGKKGIWRKDFGDGSYIRYDYNKKHLDIVCDSVNISGNLTVDGSYPK
;
A
#
# COMPACT_ATOMS: atom_id res chain seq x y z
N MET A 1 -21.03 -15.13 -15.71
CA MET A 1 -20.98 -14.45 -14.40
C MET A 1 -19.96 -13.34 -14.55
N SER A 2 -20.30 -12.08 -14.31
CA SER A 2 -19.31 -10.99 -14.36
C SER A 2 -18.43 -11.08 -13.12
N ASP A 3 -17.14 -11.37 -13.29
CA ASP A 3 -16.22 -11.45 -12.14
C ASP A 3 -16.12 -10.08 -11.48
N ILE A 4 -16.71 -9.98 -10.29
CA ILE A 4 -16.73 -8.79 -9.42
C ILE A 4 -15.33 -8.51 -8.88
N ILE A 5 -14.51 -9.53 -8.70
CA ILE A 5 -13.13 -9.42 -8.22
C ILE A 5 -12.22 -10.14 -9.22
N ARG A 6 -11.15 -9.48 -9.64
CA ARG A 6 -10.12 -10.04 -10.54
C ARG A 6 -8.74 -9.90 -9.93
N VAL A 7 -7.82 -10.73 -10.38
CA VAL A 7 -6.40 -10.69 -10.00
C VAL A 7 -5.58 -10.37 -11.23
N GLY A 8 -4.60 -9.50 -11.11
CA GLY A 8 -3.71 -9.17 -12.22
C GLY A 8 -2.42 -8.51 -11.73
N TYR A 9 -1.63 -8.01 -12.67
CA TYR A 9 -0.34 -7.38 -12.40
C TYR A 9 -0.35 -5.94 -12.86
N ILE A 10 0.26 -5.03 -12.10
CA ILE A 10 0.41 -3.64 -12.52
C ILE A 10 1.22 -3.56 -13.80
N SER A 11 0.67 -2.95 -14.84
CA SER A 11 1.35 -2.76 -16.13
C SER A 11 1.82 -1.32 -16.35
N ALA A 12 1.11 -0.33 -15.79
CA ALA A 12 1.47 1.08 -15.88
C ALA A 12 0.90 1.87 -14.69
N VAL A 13 1.58 2.95 -14.32
CA VAL A 13 1.20 3.80 -13.19
C VAL A 13 1.11 5.26 -13.64
N ASN A 14 -0.02 5.91 -13.34
CA ASN A 14 -0.20 7.35 -13.50
C ASN A 14 -0.20 8.00 -12.10
N TYR A 15 0.97 8.48 -11.71
CA TYR A 15 1.21 9.13 -10.41
C TYR A 15 0.39 10.42 -10.23
N LYS A 16 0.15 11.17 -11.31
CA LYS A 16 -0.55 12.46 -11.24
C LYS A 16 -2.00 12.28 -10.80
N ASP A 17 -2.66 11.24 -11.33
CA ASP A 17 -4.08 11.01 -11.11
C ASP A 17 -4.37 9.91 -10.07
N GLY A 18 -3.33 9.29 -9.48
CA GLY A 18 -3.49 8.20 -8.52
C GLY A 18 -4.15 6.96 -9.13
N THR A 19 -3.87 6.69 -10.41
CA THR A 19 -4.45 5.57 -11.17
C THR A 19 -3.39 4.63 -11.71
N ALA A 20 -3.75 3.38 -11.98
CA ALA A 20 -2.87 2.40 -12.60
C ALA A 20 -3.64 1.49 -13.57
N GLN A 21 -2.90 0.84 -14.46
CA GLN A 21 -3.39 -0.22 -15.34
C GLN A 21 -2.97 -1.59 -14.81
N VAL A 22 -3.82 -2.58 -15.08
CA VAL A 22 -3.63 -3.96 -14.66
C VAL A 22 -3.70 -4.87 -15.89
N ALA A 23 -2.69 -5.71 -16.06
CA ALA A 23 -2.66 -6.79 -17.03
C ALA A 23 -3.26 -8.06 -16.42
N TYR A 24 -4.22 -8.66 -17.13
CA TYR A 24 -4.92 -9.88 -16.74
C TYR A 24 -4.41 -11.06 -17.57
N LYS A 25 -3.46 -11.82 -17.03
CA LYS A 25 -2.86 -12.99 -17.70
C LYS A 25 -3.86 -14.13 -17.95
N ASP A 26 -4.94 -14.17 -17.18
CA ASP A 26 -6.03 -15.14 -17.30
C ASP A 26 -7.02 -14.81 -18.43
N ARG A 27 -6.86 -13.68 -19.12
CA ARG A 27 -7.77 -13.19 -20.16
C ARG A 27 -7.03 -12.60 -21.35
N ASP A 28 -6.31 -13.47 -22.08
CA ASP A 28 -5.60 -13.13 -23.32
C ASP A 28 -4.67 -11.91 -23.18
N ASP A 29 -4.02 -11.76 -22.02
CA ASP A 29 -3.16 -10.61 -21.68
C ASP A 29 -3.86 -9.24 -21.83
N SER A 30 -5.18 -9.20 -21.63
CA SER A 30 -5.95 -7.97 -21.69
C SER A 30 -5.50 -6.97 -20.61
N THR A 31 -5.38 -5.70 -21.01
CA THR A 31 -5.01 -4.60 -20.12
C THR A 31 -6.24 -3.78 -19.75
N SER A 32 -6.37 -3.43 -18.47
CA SER A 32 -7.45 -2.58 -17.98
C SER A 32 -7.30 -1.12 -18.46
N PRO A 33 -8.39 -0.33 -18.44
CA PRO A 33 -8.24 1.13 -18.39
C PRO A 33 -7.50 1.55 -17.11
N TYR A 34 -7.07 2.82 -17.04
CA TYR A 34 -6.59 3.40 -15.79
C TYR A 34 -7.70 3.39 -14.74
N MET A 35 -7.43 2.75 -13.61
CA MET A 35 -8.37 2.64 -12.49
C MET A 35 -7.72 3.23 -11.23
N PRO A 36 -8.52 3.83 -10.33
CA PRO A 36 -8.02 4.38 -9.08
C PRO A 36 -7.38 3.32 -8.18
N VAL A 37 -6.29 3.69 -7.53
CA VAL A 37 -5.69 2.95 -6.41
C VAL A 37 -6.34 3.41 -5.10
N TRP A 38 -6.36 2.53 -4.09
CA TRP A 38 -6.92 2.83 -2.76
C TRP A 38 -6.35 4.13 -2.16
N SER A 39 -7.22 5.11 -1.89
CA SER A 39 -6.81 6.49 -1.56
C SER A 39 -6.50 6.76 -0.08
N ASN A 40 -6.57 5.76 0.81
CA ASN A 40 -6.21 5.95 2.22
C ASN A 40 -4.70 6.18 2.41
N GLU A 41 -3.89 5.80 1.42
CA GLU A 41 -2.45 5.99 1.43
C GLU A 41 -1.95 6.25 0.01
N TYR A 42 -1.15 7.30 -0.17
CA TYR A 42 -0.45 7.51 -1.43
C TYR A 42 0.83 6.69 -1.44
N ASN A 43 0.73 5.47 -1.94
CA ASN A 43 1.84 4.54 -2.11
C ASN A 43 1.54 3.69 -3.34
N MET A 44 1.97 4.19 -4.50
CA MET A 44 1.64 3.57 -5.77
C MET A 44 2.41 2.25 -5.91
N PRO A 45 1.75 1.16 -6.30
CA PRO A 45 2.41 -0.13 -6.47
C PRO A 45 3.41 -0.08 -7.62
N GLU A 46 4.45 -0.91 -7.54
CA GLU A 46 5.43 -1.08 -8.61
C GLU A 46 4.84 -1.88 -9.78
N ILE A 47 5.44 -1.71 -10.96
CA ILE A 47 5.16 -2.56 -12.13
C ILE A 47 5.39 -4.03 -11.73
N ASP A 48 4.58 -4.93 -12.28
CA ASP A 48 4.58 -6.37 -11.98
C ASP A 48 4.15 -6.72 -10.54
N THR A 49 3.64 -5.76 -9.75
CA THR A 49 3.00 -6.07 -8.46
C THR A 49 1.67 -6.79 -8.70
N LEU A 50 1.47 -7.93 -8.03
CA LEU A 50 0.19 -8.64 -7.99
C LEU A 50 -0.85 -7.82 -7.23
N VAL A 51 -2.01 -7.56 -7.84
CA VAL A 51 -3.09 -6.75 -7.26
C VAL A 51 -4.46 -7.39 -7.47
N TYR A 52 -5.41 -6.98 -6.64
CA TYR A 52 -6.82 -7.31 -6.78
C TYR A 52 -7.57 -6.11 -7.35
N VAL A 53 -8.44 -6.35 -8.31
CA VAL A 53 -9.30 -5.33 -8.88
C VAL A 53 -10.74 -5.65 -8.53
N ILE A 54 -11.37 -4.76 -7.76
CA ILE A 54 -12.80 -4.84 -7.44
C ILE A 54 -13.54 -4.04 -8.50
N HIS A 55 -14.37 -4.72 -9.29
CA HIS A 55 -15.23 -4.13 -10.31
C HIS A 55 -16.62 -3.83 -9.77
N LEU A 56 -17.19 -2.71 -10.16
CA LEU A 56 -18.59 -2.39 -9.87
C LEU A 56 -19.51 -3.20 -10.79
N GLN A 57 -20.65 -3.65 -10.25
CA GLN A 57 -21.64 -4.44 -11.01
C GLN A 57 -22.22 -3.71 -12.24
N ASN A 58 -22.11 -2.37 -12.27
CA ASN A 58 -22.64 -1.53 -13.34
C ASN A 58 -21.66 -1.28 -14.51
N GLY A 59 -20.52 -1.99 -14.57
CA GLY A 59 -19.65 -2.01 -15.74
C GLY A 59 -18.21 -2.39 -15.42
N GLY A 60 -17.65 -3.35 -16.17
CA GLY A 60 -16.29 -3.90 -15.98
C GLY A 60 -15.12 -2.98 -16.31
N THR A 61 -15.39 -1.68 -16.54
CA THR A 61 -14.38 -0.62 -16.74
C THR A 61 -14.27 0.30 -15.53
N ARG A 62 -15.14 0.15 -14.52
CA ARG A 62 -15.12 0.93 -13.29
C ARG A 62 -14.78 0.00 -12.13
N GLY A 63 -13.56 0.13 -11.64
CA GLY A 63 -13.10 -0.63 -10.49
C GLY A 63 -12.08 0.14 -9.66
N MET A 64 -11.63 -0.49 -8.59
CA MET A 64 -10.58 0.02 -7.72
C MET A 64 -9.52 -1.06 -7.53
N ILE A 65 -8.27 -0.63 -7.55
CA ILE A 65 -7.11 -1.50 -7.34
C ILE A 65 -6.81 -1.57 -5.84
N LEU A 66 -6.74 -2.78 -5.31
CA LEU A 66 -6.31 -3.11 -3.97
C LEU A 66 -4.94 -3.80 -4.00
N VAL A 67 -4.08 -3.37 -3.08
CA VAL A 67 -2.79 -4.00 -2.82
C VAL A 67 -2.98 -5.43 -2.27
N PRO A 68 -2.01 -6.33 -2.51
CA PRO A 68 -2.17 -7.74 -2.16
C PRO A 68 -2.27 -7.96 -0.65
N PRO A 69 -3.01 -8.99 -0.20
CA PRO A 69 -3.12 -9.35 1.20
C PRO A 69 -1.80 -9.95 1.71
N TYR A 70 -1.71 -10.12 3.03
CA TYR A 70 -0.65 -10.93 3.60
C TYR A 70 -0.81 -12.40 3.20
N THR A 71 0.31 -13.03 2.85
CA THR A 71 0.39 -14.44 2.44
C THR A 71 1.62 -15.10 3.06
N ASP A 72 1.85 -16.38 2.77
CA ASP A 72 3.09 -17.06 3.15
C ASP A 72 4.34 -16.44 2.51
N GLN A 73 4.19 -15.88 1.32
CA GLN A 73 5.26 -15.21 0.57
C GLN A 73 5.34 -13.71 0.85
N ASN A 74 4.28 -13.11 1.40
CA ASN A 74 4.20 -11.70 1.79
C ASN A 74 3.74 -11.61 3.26
N ARG A 75 4.62 -11.94 4.19
CA ARG A 75 4.31 -11.92 5.63
C ARG A 75 4.49 -10.49 6.19
N PRO A 76 3.69 -10.08 7.18
CA PRO A 76 3.95 -8.83 7.90
C PRO A 76 5.32 -8.90 8.59
N ALA A 77 6.12 -7.84 8.51
CA ALA A 77 7.48 -7.79 9.08
C ALA A 77 7.52 -8.09 10.58
N GLU A 78 6.48 -7.69 11.33
CA GLU A 78 6.39 -7.90 12.78
C GLU A 78 4.97 -8.29 13.21
N GLY A 79 4.28 -9.16 12.47
CA GLY A 79 2.87 -9.50 12.73
C GLY A 79 2.60 -10.06 14.13
N LYS A 80 2.20 -9.22 15.09
CA LYS A 80 1.77 -9.61 16.44
C LYS A 80 0.70 -8.67 16.99
N LYS A 81 -0.03 -9.12 18.01
CA LYS A 81 -1.03 -8.30 18.70
C LYS A 81 -0.36 -7.11 19.41
N GLY A 82 -1.00 -5.94 19.35
CA GLY A 82 -0.57 -4.76 20.10
C GLY A 82 0.49 -3.91 19.39
N ILE A 83 0.64 -4.07 18.08
CA ILE A 83 1.43 -3.14 17.26
C ILE A 83 0.62 -2.56 16.10
N TRP A 84 0.96 -1.35 15.69
CA TRP A 84 0.66 -0.79 14.38
C TRP A 84 1.99 -0.48 13.71
N ARG A 85 2.14 -0.82 12.42
CA ARG A 85 3.39 -0.65 11.68
C ARG A 85 3.10 -0.34 10.22
N LYS A 86 3.87 0.60 9.67
CA LYS A 86 3.93 0.91 8.25
C LYS A 86 5.39 0.89 7.80
N ASP A 87 5.71 -0.02 6.90
CA ASP A 87 7.03 -0.14 6.26
C ASP A 87 7.04 0.63 4.93
N PHE A 88 8.18 1.22 4.60
CA PHE A 88 8.39 1.95 3.35
C PHE A 88 9.11 1.12 2.26
N GLY A 89 9.56 -0.09 2.59
CA GLY A 89 10.12 -1.07 1.64
C GLY A 89 11.65 -1.16 1.61
N ASP A 90 12.35 -0.16 2.14
CA ASP A 90 13.82 -0.07 2.20
C ASP A 90 14.40 -0.41 3.59
N GLY A 91 13.55 -0.91 4.49
CA GLY A 91 13.89 -1.17 5.90
C GLY A 91 13.53 0.00 6.84
N SER A 92 13.16 1.16 6.30
CA SER A 92 12.58 2.25 7.09
C SER A 92 11.10 1.98 7.42
N TYR A 93 10.64 2.47 8.57
CA TYR A 93 9.28 2.26 9.05
C TYR A 93 8.82 3.29 10.09
N ILE A 94 7.50 3.39 10.24
CA ILE A 94 6.84 3.98 11.41
C ILE A 94 6.13 2.86 12.15
N ARG A 95 6.36 2.74 13.46
CA ARG A 95 5.82 1.66 14.28
C ARG A 95 5.37 2.20 15.64
N TYR A 96 4.17 1.82 16.06
CA TYR A 96 3.65 2.11 17.38
C TYR A 96 3.39 0.82 18.17
N ASP A 97 4.01 0.70 19.34
CA ASP A 97 3.73 -0.37 20.30
C ASP A 97 2.71 0.12 21.32
N TYR A 98 1.49 -0.41 21.26
CA TYR A 98 0.38 0.02 22.11
C TYR A 98 0.59 -0.35 23.58
N ASN A 99 1.31 -1.45 23.87
CA ASN A 99 1.55 -1.88 25.23
C ASN A 99 2.58 -0.99 25.92
N LYS A 100 3.63 -0.61 25.20
CA LYS A 100 4.69 0.28 25.69
C LYS A 100 4.37 1.76 25.53
N LYS A 101 3.35 2.09 24.74
CA LYS A 101 3.03 3.45 24.28
C LYS A 101 4.25 4.13 23.64
N HIS A 102 4.94 3.40 22.78
CA HIS A 102 6.23 3.80 22.19
C HIS A 102 6.12 3.91 20.67
N LEU A 103 6.56 5.05 20.12
CA LEU A 103 6.61 5.32 18.69
C LEU A 103 8.06 5.24 18.21
N ASP A 104 8.31 4.37 17.25
CA ASP A 104 9.55 4.30 16.49
C ASP A 104 9.34 4.98 15.13
N ILE A 105 10.20 5.93 14.79
CA ILE A 105 10.36 6.47 13.43
C ILE A 105 11.78 6.13 13.00
N VAL A 106 11.93 5.14 12.13
CA VAL A 106 13.23 4.65 11.67
C VAL A 106 13.39 4.97 10.20
N CYS A 107 14.35 5.84 9.89
CA CYS A 107 14.74 6.27 8.55
C CYS A 107 16.11 6.97 8.61
N ASP A 108 16.68 7.32 7.45
CA ASP A 108 17.98 8.00 7.37
C ASP A 108 17.95 9.45 7.87
N SER A 109 16.84 10.16 7.62
CA SER A 109 16.64 11.53 8.09
C SER A 109 15.17 11.86 8.29
N VAL A 110 14.88 12.70 9.29
CA VAL A 110 13.53 13.20 9.58
C VAL A 110 13.53 14.73 9.47
N ASN A 111 12.65 15.27 8.63
CA ASN A 111 12.38 16.71 8.59
C ASN A 111 11.07 17.03 9.33
N ILE A 112 11.13 17.90 10.33
CA ILE A 112 9.97 18.37 11.10
C ILE A 112 9.77 19.85 10.82
N SER A 113 8.68 20.20 10.15
CA SER A 113 8.32 21.59 9.88
C SER A 113 7.43 22.15 11.00
N GLY A 114 7.68 23.40 11.40
CA GLY A 114 6.94 24.07 12.47
C GLY A 114 7.67 23.98 13.81
N ASN A 115 6.93 24.14 14.91
CA ASN A 115 7.50 24.10 16.25
C ASN A 115 7.58 22.66 16.75
N LEU A 116 8.72 22.29 17.32
CA LEU A 116 8.94 21.00 17.98
C LEU A 116 9.20 21.21 19.47
N THR A 117 8.32 20.68 20.31
CA THR A 117 8.54 20.60 21.76
C THR A 117 8.91 19.17 22.10
N VAL A 118 10.03 18.99 22.80
CA VAL A 118 10.48 17.68 23.28
C VAL A 118 10.50 17.73 24.80
N ASP A 119 9.55 17.04 25.42
CA ASP A 119 9.49 16.87 26.87
C ASP A 119 10.16 15.53 27.26
N GLY A 120 10.92 15.55 28.35
CA GLY A 120 11.64 14.38 28.85
C GLY A 120 13.16 14.48 28.74
N SER A 121 13.85 13.34 28.78
CA SER A 121 15.32 13.27 28.77
C SER A 121 15.84 12.94 27.38
N TYR A 122 16.75 13.75 26.86
CA TYR A 122 17.54 13.41 25.68
C TYR A 122 18.81 12.68 26.11
N PRO A 123 19.09 11.44 25.63
CA PRO A 123 20.40 10.85 25.84
C PRO A 123 21.44 11.73 25.15
N LYS A 124 22.47 12.14 25.90
CA LYS A 124 23.64 12.86 25.37
C LYS A 124 24.44 11.97 24.43
#